data_AF-A0A2T4J8I5-F1
#
_entry.id   AF-A0A2T4J8I5-F1
#
_cell.length_a   1.000
_cell.length_b   1.000
_cell.length_c   1.000
_cell.angle_alpha   90.00
_cell.angle_beta   90.00
_cell.angle_gamma   90.00
#
_symmetry.space_group_name_H-M   'P 1'
#
loop_
_entity.id
_entity.type
_entity.pdbx_description
1 polymer ?
#
loop_
_entity_poly.entity_id
_entity_poly.type
_entity_poly.pdbx_seq_one_letter_code
_entity_poly.pdbx_strand_id
1 'polypeptide(L)'
;MGMVPHPVRARCHGAAKAALVPLLLGALPAAADTWPERKCAIFAEAWASAAPDTGPAAPSPGFRAPVEAFLARACADPRDACPTTAADLALADMLALIVVQEGMSTTFLPFACPQGDTAP
;
A
#
# COMPACT_ATOMS: atom_id res chain seq x y z
N MET A 1 -0.65 15.83 -39.35
CA MET A 1 -1.58 16.94 -39.63
C MET A 1 -2.99 16.36 -39.81
N GLY A 2 -3.89 16.58 -38.86
CA GLY A 2 -5.29 16.17 -38.95
C GLY A 2 -6.13 17.17 -38.15
N MET A 3 -6.93 17.96 -38.87
CA MET A 3 -7.60 19.16 -38.39
C MET A 3 -8.87 18.81 -37.60
N VAL A 4 -9.03 19.48 -36.46
CA VAL A 4 -10.17 19.43 -35.54
C VAL A 4 -11.42 20.07 -36.18
N PRO A 5 -12.62 19.55 -35.90
CA PRO A 5 -13.81 20.39 -35.79
C PRO A 5 -14.38 20.37 -34.37
N HIS A 6 -14.37 21.54 -33.72
CA HIS A 6 -15.09 21.82 -32.48
C HIS A 6 -16.58 22.04 -32.79
N PRO A 7 -17.52 21.39 -32.10
CA PRO A 7 -18.92 21.76 -32.15
C PRO A 7 -19.18 23.08 -31.39
N VAL A 8 -20.00 23.89 -32.03
CA VAL A 8 -20.38 25.27 -31.76
C VAL A 8 -21.13 25.42 -30.43
N ARG A 9 -20.75 26.46 -29.66
CA ARG A 9 -21.46 26.96 -28.47
C ARG A 9 -22.94 27.23 -28.78
N ALA A 10 -23.85 26.53 -28.10
CA ALA A 10 -25.28 26.84 -28.10
C ALA A 10 -25.65 27.71 -26.88
N ARG A 11 -26.43 28.75 -27.18
CA ARG A 11 -26.83 29.91 -26.40
C ARG A 11 -27.41 29.65 -25.00
N CYS A 12 -27.07 30.55 -24.08
CA CYS A 12 -27.84 30.86 -22.88
C CYS A 12 -29.22 31.44 -23.24
N HIS A 13 -30.30 30.81 -22.77
CA HIS A 13 -31.60 31.45 -22.60
C HIS A 13 -32.15 31.04 -21.23
N GLY A 14 -32.51 32.06 -20.44
CA GLY A 14 -32.91 31.90 -19.05
C GLY A 14 -34.36 31.49 -18.84
N ALA A 15 -34.70 31.26 -17.58
CA ALA A 15 -35.95 31.63 -16.92
C ALA A 15 -35.91 31.03 -15.51
N ALA A 16 -35.96 31.90 -14.50
CA ALA A 16 -36.05 31.51 -13.11
C ALA A 16 -37.32 30.68 -12.84
N LYS A 17 -37.16 29.52 -12.20
CA LYS A 17 -38.24 28.85 -11.46
C LYS A 17 -37.68 28.49 -10.09
N ALA A 18 -38.32 29.02 -9.05
CA ALA A 18 -38.05 28.68 -7.66
C ALA A 18 -38.23 27.17 -7.47
N ALA A 19 -37.15 26.49 -7.10
CA ALA A 19 -37.16 25.09 -6.71
C ALA A 19 -36.85 25.03 -5.21
N LEU A 20 -37.75 24.40 -4.45
CA LEU A 20 -37.42 23.90 -3.12
C LEU A 20 -36.18 23.00 -3.26
N VAL A 21 -35.11 23.33 -2.55
CA VAL A 21 -33.89 22.52 -2.51
C VAL A 21 -34.06 21.52 -1.36
N PRO A 22 -34.20 20.20 -1.63
CA PRO A 22 -34.09 19.20 -0.58
C PRO A 22 -32.67 19.23 -0.02
N LEU A 23 -32.53 19.11 1.30
CA LEU A 23 -31.23 18.86 1.95
C LEU A 23 -30.60 17.59 1.36
N LEU A 24 -29.65 17.77 0.46
CA LEU A 24 -28.70 16.73 0.09
C LEU A 24 -27.65 16.69 1.20
N LEU A 25 -27.83 15.80 2.18
CA LEU A 25 -26.70 15.28 2.94
C LEU A 25 -25.84 14.47 1.95
N GLY A 26 -24.97 15.17 1.21
CA GLY A 26 -23.99 14.54 0.36
C GLY A 26 -23.03 13.76 1.23
N ALA A 27 -22.96 12.43 1.04
CA ALA A 27 -21.80 11.68 1.50
C ALA A 27 -20.58 12.30 0.83
N LEU A 28 -19.69 12.90 1.61
CA LEU A 28 -18.41 13.38 1.07
C LEU A 28 -17.69 12.17 0.49
N PRO A 29 -17.09 12.29 -0.71
CA PRO A 29 -16.24 11.23 -1.23
C PRO A 29 -15.14 10.95 -0.20
N ALA A 30 -14.99 9.70 0.21
CA ALA A 30 -13.83 9.28 1.00
C ALA A 30 -12.58 9.72 0.23
N ALA A 31 -11.63 10.36 0.93
CA ALA A 31 -10.38 10.76 0.32
C ALA A 31 -9.74 9.52 -0.32
N ALA A 32 -9.32 9.61 -1.58
CA ALA A 32 -8.60 8.54 -2.22
C ALA A 32 -7.22 8.40 -1.55
N ASP A 33 -6.85 7.17 -1.18
CA ASP A 33 -5.56 6.88 -0.56
C ASP A 33 -4.42 7.41 -1.46
N THR A 34 -3.40 7.97 -0.83
CA THR A 34 -2.15 8.31 -1.53
C THR A 34 -1.40 7.03 -1.91
N TRP A 35 -0.54 7.11 -2.93
CA TRP A 35 0.26 5.93 -3.32
C TRP A 35 1.10 5.33 -2.17
N PRO A 36 1.74 6.13 -1.28
CA PRO A 36 2.38 5.59 -0.08
C PRO A 36 1.44 4.84 0.86
N GLU A 37 0.25 5.37 1.13
CA GLU A 37 -0.77 4.71 1.97
C GLU A 37 -1.20 3.39 1.33
N ARG A 38 -1.43 3.38 0.01
CA ARG A 38 -1.79 2.19 -0.74
C ARG A 38 -0.73 1.10 -0.65
N LYS A 39 0.55 1.43 -0.81
CA LYS A 39 1.67 0.49 -0.65
C LYS A 39 1.71 -0.12 0.75
N CYS A 40 1.44 0.69 1.78
CA CYS A 40 1.42 0.19 3.15
C CYS A 40 0.26 -0.77 3.38
N ALA A 41 -0.94 -0.44 2.88
CA ALA A 41 -2.09 -1.32 2.96
C ALA A 41 -1.85 -2.67 2.27
N ILE A 42 -1.27 -2.65 1.05
CA ILE A 42 -0.89 -3.87 0.31
C ILE A 42 0.07 -4.73 1.14
N PHE A 43 1.13 -4.13 1.70
CA PHE A 43 2.10 -4.88 2.49
C PHE A 43 1.52 -5.40 3.81
N ALA A 44 0.65 -4.64 4.46
CA ALA A 44 -0.06 -5.07 5.68
C ALA A 44 -0.94 -6.31 5.41
N GLU A 45 -1.65 -6.32 4.29
CA GLU A 45 -2.48 -7.46 3.87
C GLU A 45 -1.62 -8.67 3.49
N ALA A 46 -0.51 -8.45 2.78
CA ALA A 46 0.46 -9.50 2.49
C ALA A 46 1.04 -10.10 3.78
N TRP A 47 1.44 -9.28 4.76
CA TRP A 47 1.94 -9.75 6.04
C TRP A 47 0.89 -10.56 6.82
N ALA A 48 -0.33 -10.03 6.95
CA ALA A 48 -1.41 -10.67 7.69
C ALA A 48 -1.83 -12.03 7.10
N SER A 49 -1.70 -12.19 5.77
CA SER A 49 -2.02 -13.45 5.09
C SER A 49 -0.86 -14.45 5.10
N ALA A 50 0.39 -13.97 5.09
CA ALA A 50 1.58 -14.77 4.90
C ALA A 50 2.29 -15.20 6.20
N ALA A 51 2.19 -14.42 7.27
CA ALA A 51 2.96 -14.61 8.49
C ALA A 51 2.17 -15.38 9.56
N PRO A 52 2.37 -16.71 9.72
CA PRO A 52 1.63 -17.47 10.72
C PRO A 52 2.08 -17.11 12.14
N ASP A 53 1.13 -17.04 13.07
CA ASP A 53 1.39 -16.67 14.48
C ASP A 53 2.13 -17.74 15.28
N THR A 54 2.03 -19.01 14.86
CA THR A 54 2.63 -20.14 15.58
C THR A 54 3.09 -21.23 14.63
N GLY A 55 3.92 -22.15 15.14
CA GLY A 55 4.41 -23.31 14.40
C GLY A 55 5.79 -23.11 13.78
N PRO A 56 6.33 -24.13 13.10
CA PRO A 56 7.69 -24.12 12.58
C PRO A 56 7.93 -23.14 11.42
N ALA A 57 6.86 -22.65 10.79
CA ALA A 57 6.91 -21.63 9.75
C ALA A 57 6.66 -20.21 10.29
N ALA A 58 6.41 -20.05 11.60
CA ALA A 58 6.26 -18.74 12.20
C ALA A 58 7.57 -17.96 12.09
N PRO A 59 7.52 -16.67 11.72
CA PRO A 59 8.71 -15.84 11.70
C PRO A 59 9.30 -15.74 13.10
N SER A 60 10.63 -15.68 13.15
CA SER A 60 11.36 -15.48 14.40
C SER A 60 10.95 -14.15 15.04
N PRO A 61 11.00 -14.04 16.38
CA PRO A 61 10.71 -12.77 17.06
C PRO A 61 11.57 -11.60 16.57
N GLY A 62 12.84 -11.89 16.19
CA GLY A 62 13.77 -10.89 15.68
C GLY A 62 13.43 -10.36 14.29
N PHE A 63 12.70 -11.12 13.48
CA PHE A 63 12.19 -10.68 12.18
C PHE A 63 10.78 -10.07 12.29
N ARG A 64 9.89 -10.70 13.07
CA ARG A 64 8.50 -10.26 13.27
C ARG A 64 8.41 -8.86 13.89
N ALA A 65 9.12 -8.61 14.98
CA ALA A 65 8.97 -7.36 15.72
C ALA A 65 9.35 -6.11 14.90
N PRO A 66 10.45 -6.08 14.13
CA PRO A 66 10.74 -4.97 13.23
C PRO A 66 9.71 -4.79 12.10
N VAL A 67 9.18 -5.87 11.52
CA VAL A 67 8.13 -5.77 10.49
C VAL A 67 6.84 -5.19 11.06
N GLU A 68 6.41 -5.66 12.23
CA GLU A 68 5.24 -5.14 12.92
C GLU A 68 5.44 -3.67 13.34
N ALA A 69 6.66 -3.30 13.76
CA ALA A 69 7.00 -1.90 14.03
C ALA A 69 6.94 -1.02 12.78
N PHE A 70 7.41 -1.51 11.62
CA PHE A 70 7.28 -0.82 10.34
C PHE A 70 5.80 -0.59 9.97
N LEU A 71 4.95 -1.60 10.12
CA LEU A 71 3.50 -1.48 9.90
C LEU A 71 2.85 -0.47 10.85
N ALA A 72 3.20 -0.51 12.14
CA ALA A 72 2.68 0.42 13.15
C ALA A 72 3.06 1.89 12.87
N ARG A 73 4.12 2.13 12.10
CA ARG A 73 4.60 3.46 11.70
C ARG A 73 4.10 3.89 10.32
N ALA A 74 3.01 3.29 9.84
CA ALA A 74 2.48 3.53 8.50
C ALA A 74 3.52 3.29 7.40
N CYS A 75 4.33 2.23 7.57
CA CYS A 75 5.36 1.83 6.63
C CYS A 75 6.43 2.92 6.38
N ALA A 76 6.74 3.69 7.43
CA ALA A 76 7.84 4.64 7.46
C ALA A 76 9.08 4.02 8.16
N ASP A 77 10.25 4.59 7.88
CA ASP A 77 11.56 4.19 8.42
C ASP A 77 11.54 3.79 9.92
N PRO A 78 12.41 2.87 10.38
CA PRO A 78 13.52 2.25 9.66
C PRO A 78 13.14 0.98 8.89
N ARG A 79 14.06 0.56 8.00
CA ARG A 79 14.05 -0.72 7.30
C ARG A 79 15.17 -1.59 7.85
N ASP A 80 14.94 -2.27 8.96
CA ASP A 80 15.93 -3.05 9.71
C ASP A 80 15.43 -4.47 10.06
N ALA A 81 14.41 -4.97 9.36
CA ALA A 81 13.91 -6.32 9.52
C ALA A 81 14.83 -7.33 8.81
N CYS A 82 15.83 -7.84 9.52
CA CYS A 82 16.74 -8.85 8.98
C CYS A 82 16.16 -10.27 9.15
N PRO A 83 15.96 -11.04 8.06
CA PRO A 83 15.63 -12.46 8.18
C PRO A 83 16.84 -13.25 8.71
N THR A 84 16.66 -13.99 9.81
CA THR A 84 17.77 -14.71 10.48
C THR A 84 17.62 -16.23 10.45
N THR A 85 16.45 -16.72 10.07
CA THR A 85 16.14 -18.15 9.93
C THR A 85 15.73 -18.48 8.50
N ALA A 86 15.78 -19.77 8.13
CA ALA A 86 15.28 -20.22 6.83
C ALA A 86 13.78 -19.91 6.64
N ALA A 87 12.98 -19.94 7.72
CA ALA A 87 11.57 -19.58 7.69
C ALA A 87 11.38 -18.07 7.43
N ASP A 88 12.19 -17.22 8.08
CA ASP A 88 12.16 -15.76 7.85
C ASP A 88 12.52 -15.43 6.41
N LEU A 89 13.58 -16.07 5.88
CA LEU A 89 14.04 -15.82 4.51
C LEU A 89 12.98 -16.24 3.49
N ALA A 90 12.38 -17.43 3.65
CA ALA A 90 11.32 -17.89 2.77
C ALA A 90 10.08 -16.97 2.81
N LEU A 91 9.73 -16.45 4.00
CA LEU A 91 8.65 -15.49 4.15
C LEU A 91 9.00 -14.14 3.50
N ALA A 92 10.22 -13.63 3.69
CA ALA A 92 10.69 -12.40 3.09
C ALA A 92 10.70 -12.47 1.55
N ASP A 93 11.17 -13.58 0.97
CA ASP A 93 11.15 -13.82 -0.48
C ASP A 93 9.72 -13.86 -1.03
N MET A 94 8.81 -14.55 -0.34
CA MET A 94 7.42 -14.60 -0.73
C MET A 94 6.75 -13.22 -0.69
N LEU A 95 6.99 -12.45 0.37
CA LEU A 95 6.49 -11.07 0.48
C LEU A 95 7.07 -10.17 -0.62
N ALA A 96 8.34 -10.34 -0.97
CA ALA A 96 8.97 -9.61 -2.07
C ALA A 96 8.29 -9.89 -3.41
N LEU A 97 7.96 -11.16 -3.68
CA LEU A 97 7.20 -11.54 -4.86
C LEU A 97 5.80 -10.91 -4.85
N ILE A 98 5.06 -10.99 -3.73
CA ILE A 98 3.72 -10.42 -3.61
C ILE A 98 3.74 -8.92 -3.94
N VAL A 99 4.63 -8.13 -3.33
CA VAL A 99 4.64 -6.67 -3.55
C VAL A 99 5.03 -6.30 -4.99
N VAL A 100 5.90 -7.08 -5.63
CA VAL A 100 6.24 -6.85 -7.06
C VAL A 100 5.04 -7.12 -7.96
N GLN A 101 4.23 -8.15 -7.68
CA GLN A 101 3.00 -8.41 -8.43
C GLN A 101 1.98 -7.28 -8.27
N GLU A 102 1.97 -6.62 -7.11
CA GLU A 102 1.16 -5.43 -6.84
C GLU A 102 1.75 -4.13 -7.43
N GLY A 103 2.80 -4.23 -8.25
CA GLY A 103 3.43 -3.10 -8.94
C GLY A 103 4.34 -2.24 -8.05
N MET A 104 4.77 -2.77 -6.90
CA MET A 104 5.67 -2.08 -5.97
C MET A 104 7.13 -2.44 -6.22
N SER A 105 8.04 -1.52 -5.88
CA SER A 105 9.48 -1.81 -5.82
C SER A 105 9.82 -2.58 -4.54
N THR A 106 10.72 -3.57 -4.63
CA THR A 106 11.26 -4.28 -3.46
C THR A 106 12.02 -3.36 -2.51
N THR A 107 12.49 -2.19 -2.98
CA THR A 107 13.07 -1.16 -2.13
C THR A 107 12.08 -0.57 -1.12
N PHE A 108 10.78 -0.83 -1.24
CA PHE A 108 9.80 -0.44 -0.22
C PHE A 108 9.87 -1.31 1.04
N LEU A 109 10.25 -2.58 0.91
CA LEU A 109 10.20 -3.56 1.99
C LEU A 109 11.12 -3.16 3.15
N PRO A 110 10.75 -3.50 4.40
CA PRO A 110 11.56 -3.16 5.58
C PRO A 110 12.81 -4.03 5.74
N PHE A 111 13.17 -4.85 4.74
CA PHE A 111 14.18 -5.88 4.86
C PHE A 111 15.58 -5.29 4.65
N ALA A 112 16.39 -5.32 5.70
CA ALA A 112 17.82 -5.04 5.62
C ALA A 112 18.55 -5.77 6.74
N CYS A 113 19.78 -6.20 6.48
CA CYS A 113 20.66 -6.84 7.46
C CYS A 113 21.91 -5.97 7.72
N PRO A 114 22.46 -6.00 8.94
CA PRO A 114 23.72 -5.34 9.25
C PRO A 114 24.85 -5.83 8.34
N GLN A 115 25.75 -4.94 7.93
CA GLN A 115 26.93 -5.33 7.15
C GLN A 115 27.91 -6.10 8.06
N GLY A 116 27.93 -7.43 7.92
CA GLY A 116 28.77 -8.33 8.74
C GLY A 116 28.20 -9.75 8.80
N ASP A 117 26.89 -9.87 8.59
CA ASP A 117 26.16 -11.10 8.80
C ASP A 117 25.71 -11.63 7.44
N THR A 118 26.54 -12.48 6.83
CA THR A 118 26.14 -13.19 5.61
C THR A 118 25.05 -14.17 6.03
N ALA A 119 23.85 -14.06 5.45
CA ALA A 119 22.77 -15.03 5.66
C ALA A 119 23.31 -16.46 5.40
N PRO A 120 22.92 -17.46 6.21
CA PRO A 120 23.41 -18.83 6.10
C PRO A 120 23.07 -19.50 4.76
#